data_AF-A0A4Q0SQK0-F1
#
_entry.id   AF-A0A4Q0SQK0-F1
#
_cell.length_a   1.000
_cell.length_b   1.000
_cell.length_c   1.000
_cell.angle_alpha   90.00
_cell.angle_beta   90.00
_cell.angle_gamma   90.00
#
_symmetry.space_group_name_H-M   'P 1'
#
loop_
_entity.id
_entity.type
_entity.pdbx_description
1 polymer ?
#
loop_
_entity_poly.entity_id
_entity_poly.type
_entity_poly.pdbx_seq_one_letter_code
_entity_poly.pdbx_strand_id
1 'polypeptide(L)'
;MDITSDRLNPVHASKLRLVKDMRERSALRELSNMEAKRRIAVQAVEQACEHLANTEGRRARVEAELYGEMLSADAISISELERRHHLIIGRLTDEIAAAQRSLDKARAAQEQAEAAAVEARTLWTKRSAASQKWHEIERDVRRITNTHFEAAAEIEADDEVLLRRGRPGQMGSEPT
;
A
#
# COMPACT_ATOMS: atom_id res chain seq x y z
N MET A 1 -9.49 49.39 4.19
CA MET A 1 -9.27 48.03 4.73
C MET A 1 -8.44 47.29 3.69
N ASP A 2 -7.15 47.09 3.96
CA ASP A 2 -6.30 46.26 3.11
C ASP A 2 -6.66 44.80 3.31
N ILE A 3 -7.52 44.28 2.44
CA ILE A 3 -7.65 42.85 2.25
C ILE A 3 -6.42 42.45 1.45
N THR A 4 -5.28 42.26 2.13
CA THR A 4 -4.21 41.42 1.60
C THR A 4 -4.81 40.02 1.51
N SER A 5 -5.51 39.78 0.40
CA SER A 5 -6.00 38.46 0.04
C SER A 5 -4.78 37.57 0.05
N ASP A 6 -4.72 36.66 1.02
CA ASP A 6 -3.67 35.66 1.20
C ASP A 6 -3.76 34.68 0.02
N ARG A 7 -3.49 35.20 -1.19
CA ARG A 7 -3.61 34.49 -2.45
C ARG A 7 -2.45 33.52 -2.48
N LEU A 8 -2.81 32.24 -2.43
CA LEU A 8 -1.87 31.14 -2.47
C LEU A 8 -1.05 31.24 -3.77
N ASN A 9 0.21 31.64 -3.66
CA ASN A 9 1.12 31.82 -4.79
C ASN A 9 1.23 30.52 -5.61
N PRO A 10 1.19 30.55 -6.95
CA PRO A 10 1.40 29.39 -7.82
C PRO A 10 2.64 28.54 -7.46
N VAL A 11 3.73 29.19 -7.05
CA VAL A 11 4.96 28.52 -6.61
C VAL A 11 4.73 27.74 -5.31
N HIS A 12 3.98 28.29 -4.36
CA HIS A 12 3.64 27.61 -3.10
C HIS A 12 2.68 26.43 -3.35
N ALA A 13 1.67 26.61 -4.21
CA ALA A 13 0.77 25.52 -4.61
C ALA A 13 1.55 24.36 -5.25
N SER A 14 2.48 24.67 -6.17
CA SER A 14 3.34 23.68 -6.83
C SER A 14 4.21 22.89 -5.84
N LYS A 15 4.84 23.59 -4.88
CA LYS A 15 5.67 22.97 -3.83
C LYS A 15 4.83 22.05 -2.94
N LEU A 16 3.63 22.50 -2.54
CA LEU A 16 2.75 21.69 -1.71
C LEU A 16 2.25 20.45 -2.44
N ARG A 17 1.87 20.57 -3.72
CA ARG A 17 1.52 19.41 -4.56
C ARG A 17 2.66 18.40 -4.59
N LEU A 18 3.90 18.84 -4.86
CA LEU A 18 5.06 17.95 -4.91
C LEU A 18 5.23 17.15 -3.60
N VAL A 19 5.07 17.79 -2.45
CA VAL A 19 5.14 17.12 -1.14
C VAL A 19 4.05 16.06 -0.99
N LYS A 20 2.84 16.30 -1.53
CA LYS A 20 1.73 15.34 -1.49
C LYS A 20 2.01 14.16 -2.41
N ASP A 21 2.51 14.39 -3.61
CA ASP A 21 2.92 13.35 -4.55
C ASP A 21 4.03 12.47 -3.96
N MET A 22 4.99 13.06 -3.25
CA MET A 22 6.04 12.30 -2.55
C MET A 22 5.45 11.41 -1.47
N ARG A 23 4.49 11.92 -0.67
CA ARG A 23 3.82 11.14 0.38
C ARG A 23 2.93 10.03 -0.19
N GLU A 24 2.23 10.29 -1.28
CA GLU A 24 1.45 9.27 -2.00
C GLU A 24 2.36 8.16 -2.53
N ARG A 25 3.45 8.51 -3.21
CA ARG A 25 4.42 7.53 -3.70
C ARG A 25 5.04 6.70 -2.58
N SER A 26 5.35 7.32 -1.43
CA SER A 26 5.83 6.59 -0.25
C SER A 26 4.79 5.59 0.25
N ALA A 27 3.54 6.04 0.43
CA ALA A 27 2.44 5.18 0.87
C ALA A 27 2.15 4.04 -0.12
N LEU A 28 2.31 4.28 -1.42
CA LEU A 28 2.16 3.24 -2.45
C LEU A 28 3.26 2.17 -2.36
N ARG A 29 4.52 2.57 -2.10
CA ARG A 29 5.61 1.61 -1.86
C ARG A 29 5.37 0.79 -0.60
N GLU A 30 4.90 1.43 0.48
CA GLU A 30 4.53 0.74 1.72
C GLU A 30 3.40 -0.26 1.49
N LEU A 31 2.35 0.14 0.77
CA LEU A 31 1.27 -0.75 0.37
C LEU A 31 1.80 -1.96 -0.41
N SER A 32 2.63 -1.72 -1.43
CA SER A 32 3.23 -2.81 -2.23
C SER A 32 4.04 -3.78 -1.37
N ASN A 33 4.84 -3.25 -0.42
CA ASN A 33 5.60 -4.07 0.52
C ASN A 33 4.69 -4.91 1.43
N MET A 34 3.63 -4.31 1.99
CA MET A 34 2.69 -5.04 2.86
C MET A 34 1.88 -6.08 2.08
N GLU A 35 1.50 -5.80 0.83
CA GLU A 35 0.86 -6.80 -0.03
C GLU A 35 1.80 -7.96 -0.38
N ALA A 36 3.09 -7.70 -0.61
CA ALA A 36 4.09 -8.75 -0.80
C ALA A 36 4.23 -9.62 0.46
N LYS A 37 4.32 -9.01 1.65
CA LYS A 37 4.35 -9.75 2.93
C LYS A 37 3.09 -10.59 3.14
N ARG A 38 1.91 -10.05 2.80
CA ARG A 38 0.64 -10.80 2.85
C ARG A 38 0.69 -12.04 1.98
N ARG A 39 1.19 -11.93 0.75
CA ARG A 39 1.33 -13.10 -0.15
C ARG A 39 2.27 -14.15 0.42
N ILE A 40 3.41 -13.73 0.99
CA ILE A 40 4.36 -14.65 1.64
C ILE A 40 3.69 -15.36 2.81
N ALA A 41 2.90 -14.65 3.63
CA ALA A 41 2.21 -15.24 4.77
C ALA A 41 1.14 -16.26 4.34
N VAL A 42 0.39 -15.97 3.27
CA VAL A 42 -0.55 -16.92 2.66
C VAL A 42 0.16 -18.19 2.20
N GLN A 43 1.28 -18.04 1.47
CA GLN A 43 2.09 -19.19 1.03
C GLN A 43 2.64 -19.99 2.22
N ALA A 44 3.02 -19.34 3.31
CA ALA A 44 3.49 -20.03 4.52
C ALA A 44 2.38 -20.86 5.17
N VAL A 45 1.12 -20.40 5.14
CA VAL A 45 -0.03 -21.18 5.62
C VAL A 45 -0.30 -22.37 4.71
N GLU A 46 -0.26 -22.20 3.39
CA GLU A 46 -0.40 -23.30 2.42
C GLU A 46 0.66 -24.38 2.66
N GLN A 47 1.93 -23.99 2.80
CA GLN A 47 3.04 -24.90 3.09
C GLN A 47 2.88 -25.61 4.45
N ALA A 48 2.41 -24.89 5.49
CA ALA A 48 2.18 -25.48 6.80
C ALA A 48 1.02 -26.49 6.78
N CYS A 49 -0.05 -26.20 6.03
CA CYS A 49 -1.16 -27.13 5.80
C CYS A 49 -0.69 -28.39 5.07
N GLU A 50 0.08 -28.24 3.99
CA GLU A 50 0.63 -29.37 3.24
C GLU A 50 1.55 -30.22 4.11
N HIS A 51 2.41 -29.58 4.90
CA HIS A 51 3.29 -30.29 5.84
C HIS A 51 2.49 -31.08 6.88
N LEU A 52 1.45 -30.47 7.46
CA LEU A 52 0.57 -31.14 8.41
C LEU A 52 -0.10 -32.36 7.78
N ALA A 53 -0.72 -32.20 6.61
CA ALA A 53 -1.38 -33.30 5.89
C ALA A 53 -0.40 -34.44 5.57
N ASN A 54 0.84 -34.11 5.17
CA ASN A 54 1.88 -35.10 4.91
C ASN A 54 2.30 -35.85 6.19
N THR A 55 2.42 -35.16 7.32
CA THR A 55 2.74 -35.81 8.61
C THR A 55 1.61 -36.71 9.11
N GLU A 56 0.36 -36.29 8.95
CA GLU A 56 -0.83 -37.10 9.27
C GLU A 56 -0.94 -38.33 8.36
N GLY A 57 -0.74 -38.16 7.06
CA GLY A 57 -0.71 -39.27 6.10
C GLY A 57 0.42 -40.27 6.38
N ARG A 58 1.60 -39.77 6.78
CA ARG A 58 2.72 -40.62 7.20
C ARG A 58 2.36 -41.43 8.45
N ARG A 59 1.71 -40.80 9.44
CA ARG A 59 1.24 -41.50 10.64
C ARG A 59 0.25 -42.61 10.28
N ALA A 60 -0.77 -42.31 9.48
CA ALA A 60 -1.77 -43.30 9.08
C ALA A 60 -1.14 -44.50 8.34
N ARG A 61 -0.15 -44.26 7.47
CA ARG A 61 0.57 -45.33 6.76
C ARG A 61 1.34 -46.22 7.74
N VAL A 62 2.12 -45.61 8.63
CA VAL A 62 2.93 -46.35 9.62
C VAL A 62 2.03 -47.14 10.58
N GLU A 63 0.90 -46.57 11.03
CA GLU A 63 -0.08 -47.28 11.85
C GLU A 63 -0.65 -48.50 11.11
N ALA A 64 -1.01 -48.35 9.83
CA ALA A 64 -1.53 -49.44 9.02
C ALA A 64 -0.49 -50.55 8.79
N GLU A 65 0.77 -50.20 8.55
CA GLU A 65 1.88 -51.16 8.45
C GLU A 65 2.07 -51.93 9.75
N LEU A 66 2.06 -51.23 10.89
CA LEU A 66 2.19 -51.85 12.22
C LEU A 66 1.05 -52.85 12.49
N TYR A 67 -0.19 -52.48 12.16
CA TYR A 67 -1.34 -53.37 12.29
C TYR A 67 -1.30 -54.52 11.29
N GLY A 68 -0.75 -54.31 10.08
CA GLY A 68 -0.53 -55.37 9.11
C GLY A 68 0.48 -56.41 9.57
N GLU A 69 1.59 -55.99 10.17
CA GLU A 69 2.60 -56.89 10.74
C GLU A 69 2.01 -57.78 11.84
N MET A 70 1.10 -57.25 12.69
CA MET A 70 0.40 -58.02 13.71
C MET A 70 -0.44 -59.17 13.15
N LEU A 71 -1.04 -58.98 11.96
CA LEU A 71 -1.91 -59.96 11.33
C LEU A 71 -1.14 -61.03 10.54
N SER A 72 0.17 -60.87 10.38
CA SER A 72 1.02 -61.79 9.63
C SER A 72 1.40 -63.04 10.43
N ALA A 73 1.74 -64.13 9.74
CA ALA A 73 2.07 -65.43 10.35
C ALA A 73 3.33 -65.41 11.25
N ASP A 74 4.22 -64.43 11.09
CA ASP A 74 5.37 -64.16 11.98
C ASP A 74 4.98 -63.10 13.03
N ALA A 75 4.02 -63.44 13.89
CA ALA A 75 3.44 -62.52 14.84
C ALA A 75 4.49 -61.96 15.83
N ILE A 76 4.68 -60.64 15.79
CA ILE A 76 5.44 -59.89 16.79
C ILE A 76 4.76 -60.05 18.16
N SER A 77 5.56 -60.15 19.24
CA SER A 77 5.00 -60.21 20.60
C SER A 77 4.26 -58.92 20.95
N ILE A 78 3.23 -59.02 21.79
CA ILE A 78 2.45 -57.87 22.28
C ILE A 78 3.39 -56.82 22.93
N SER A 79 4.40 -57.26 23.68
CA SER A 79 5.39 -56.37 24.31
C SER A 79 6.26 -55.60 23.31
N GLU A 80 6.65 -56.22 22.20
CA GLU A 80 7.43 -55.56 21.15
C GLU A 80 6.55 -54.59 20.35
N LEU A 81 5.29 -54.96 20.11
CA LEU A 81 4.30 -54.08 19.52
C LEU A 81 4.04 -52.83 20.38
N GLU A 82 3.81 -53.00 21.68
CA GLU A 82 3.62 -51.88 22.62
C GLU A 82 4.83 -50.95 22.61
N ARG A 83 6.04 -51.51 22.61
CA ARG A 83 7.29 -50.74 22.52
C ARG A 83 7.38 -49.95 21.20
N ARG A 84 7.10 -50.58 20.06
CA ARG A 84 7.12 -49.92 18.74
C ARG A 84 6.05 -48.85 18.62
N HIS A 85 4.84 -49.12 19.12
CA HIS A 85 3.76 -48.16 19.16
C HIS A 85 4.18 -46.91 19.95
N HIS A 86 4.70 -47.10 21.17
CA HIS A 86 5.10 -45.98 22.01
C HIS A 86 6.24 -45.15 21.39
N LEU A 87 7.23 -45.79 20.77
CA LEU A 87 8.37 -45.09 20.17
C LEU A 87 8.03 -44.41 18.84
N ILE A 88 7.38 -45.13 17.92
CA ILE A 88 7.16 -44.67 16.55
C ILE A 88 5.92 -43.77 16.48
N ILE A 89 4.79 -44.23 17.03
CA ILE A 89 3.55 -43.44 17.02
C ILE A 89 3.69 -42.24 17.94
N GLY A 90 4.30 -42.40 19.12
CA GLY A 90 4.57 -41.28 20.04
C GLY A 90 5.36 -40.16 19.35
N ARG A 91 6.46 -40.50 18.66
CA ARG A 91 7.23 -39.52 17.88
C ARG A 91 6.41 -38.86 16.78
N LEU A 92 5.60 -39.63 16.05
CA LEU A 92 4.74 -39.09 14.98
C LEU A 92 3.66 -38.14 15.53
N THR A 93 3.10 -38.45 16.70
CA THR A 93 2.18 -37.58 17.41
C THR A 93 2.85 -36.26 17.80
N ASP A 94 4.09 -36.30 18.32
CA ASP A 94 4.86 -35.10 18.64
C ASP A 94 5.15 -34.25 17.39
N GLU A 95 5.49 -34.89 16.27
CA GLU A 95 5.72 -34.22 14.99
C GLU A 95 4.44 -33.57 14.44
N ILE A 96 3.28 -34.24 14.54
CA ILE A 96 1.98 -33.65 14.18
C ILE A 96 1.67 -32.44 15.07
N ALA A 97 1.87 -32.56 16.39
CA ALA A 97 1.68 -31.45 17.31
C ALA A 97 2.63 -30.27 17.02
N ALA A 98 3.86 -30.53 16.58
CA ALA A 98 4.78 -29.50 16.11
C ALA A 98 4.28 -28.84 14.80
N ALA A 99 3.80 -29.62 13.84
CA ALA A 99 3.25 -29.12 12.58
C ALA A 99 2.00 -28.26 12.80
N GLN A 100 1.08 -28.68 13.68
CA GLN A 100 -0.10 -27.90 14.08
C GLN A 100 0.30 -26.55 14.69
N ARG A 101 1.24 -26.54 15.63
CA ARG A 101 1.76 -25.28 16.22
C ARG A 101 2.40 -24.38 15.16
N SER A 102 3.07 -24.95 14.15
CA SER A 102 3.62 -24.17 13.04
C SER A 102 2.52 -23.56 12.17
N LEU A 103 1.46 -24.30 11.88
CA LEU A 103 0.29 -23.82 11.15
C LEU A 103 -0.41 -22.67 11.90
N ASP A 104 -0.59 -22.81 13.21
CA ASP A 104 -1.21 -21.75 14.03
C ASP A 104 -0.38 -20.47 14.01
N LYS A 105 0.95 -20.58 14.10
CA LYS A 105 1.86 -19.43 13.96
C LYS A 105 1.77 -18.79 12.57
N ALA A 106 1.70 -19.61 11.52
CA ALA A 106 1.56 -19.12 10.15
C ALA A 106 0.24 -18.37 9.95
N ARG A 107 -0.87 -18.87 10.51
CA ARG A 107 -2.19 -18.20 10.48
C ARG A 107 -2.18 -16.88 11.24
N ALA A 108 -1.59 -16.85 12.44
CA ALA A 108 -1.45 -15.60 13.18
C ALA A 108 -0.62 -14.57 12.41
N ALA A 109 0.46 -14.99 11.74
CA ALA A 109 1.26 -14.12 10.88
C ALA A 109 0.48 -13.65 9.64
N GLN A 110 -0.36 -14.51 9.05
CA GLN A 110 -1.25 -14.15 7.94
C GLN A 110 -2.24 -13.08 8.37
N GLU A 111 -2.94 -13.26 9.50
CA GLU A 111 -3.89 -12.28 10.03
C GLU A 111 -3.22 -10.92 10.27
N GLN A 112 -2.03 -10.92 10.87
CA GLN A 112 -1.26 -9.70 11.08
C GLN A 112 -0.86 -9.03 9.75
N ALA A 113 -0.43 -9.81 8.75
CA ALA A 113 -0.05 -9.29 7.44
C ALA A 113 -1.26 -8.75 6.66
N GLU A 114 -2.42 -9.38 6.80
CA GLU A 114 -3.68 -8.91 6.23
C GLU A 114 -4.12 -7.58 6.85
N ALA A 115 -4.11 -7.48 8.18
CA ALA A 115 -4.40 -6.24 8.89
C ALA A 115 -3.46 -5.11 8.44
N ALA A 116 -2.15 -5.36 8.40
CA ALA A 116 -1.16 -4.38 7.95
C ALA A 116 -1.36 -3.96 6.49
N ALA A 117 -1.75 -4.87 5.59
CA ALA A 117 -2.05 -4.55 4.20
C ALA A 117 -3.32 -3.69 4.07
N VAL A 118 -4.35 -3.96 4.89
CA VAL A 118 -5.56 -3.13 4.94
C VAL A 118 -5.23 -1.73 5.44
N GLU A 119 -4.48 -1.60 6.53
CA GLU A 119 -4.03 -0.31 7.06
C GLU A 119 -3.23 0.48 6.03
N ALA A 120 -2.24 -0.15 5.39
CA ALA A 120 -1.44 0.49 4.34
C ALA A 120 -2.31 0.95 3.16
N ARG A 121 -3.32 0.16 2.78
CA ARG A 121 -4.26 0.54 1.71
C ARG A 121 -5.09 1.75 2.12
N THR A 122 -5.62 1.78 3.34
CA THR A 122 -6.38 2.95 3.83
C THR A 122 -5.52 4.22 3.87
N LEU A 123 -4.25 4.10 4.28
CA LEU A 123 -3.31 5.21 4.28
C LEU A 123 -3.04 5.71 2.86
N TRP A 124 -2.75 4.79 1.93
CA TRP A 124 -2.55 5.14 0.54
C TRP A 124 -3.77 5.85 -0.06
N THR A 125 -4.98 5.32 0.14
CA THR A 125 -6.22 5.98 -0.34
C THR A 125 -6.35 7.41 0.20
N LYS A 126 -6.10 7.62 1.51
CA LYS A 126 -6.11 8.96 2.11
C LYS A 126 -5.07 9.89 1.50
N ARG A 127 -3.85 9.39 1.26
CA ARG A 127 -2.76 10.17 0.67
C ARG A 127 -3.02 10.48 -0.81
N SER A 128 -3.58 9.55 -1.55
CA SER A 128 -3.95 9.72 -2.96
C SER A 128 -5.07 10.75 -3.12
N ALA A 129 -6.14 10.67 -2.31
CA ALA A 129 -7.20 11.69 -2.29
C ALA A 129 -6.65 13.09 -1.95
N ALA A 130 -5.72 13.19 -0.99
CA ALA A 130 -5.06 14.45 -0.69
C ALA A 130 -4.21 14.95 -1.87
N SER A 131 -3.44 14.07 -2.51
CA SER A 131 -2.64 14.37 -3.70
C SER A 131 -3.52 14.93 -4.82
N GLN A 132 -4.62 14.25 -5.14
CA GLN A 132 -5.60 14.69 -6.15
C GLN A 132 -6.18 16.08 -5.82
N LYS A 133 -6.59 16.32 -4.57
CA LYS A 133 -7.08 17.64 -4.15
C LYS A 133 -6.04 18.75 -4.35
N TRP A 134 -4.76 18.46 -4.14
CA TRP A 134 -3.70 19.45 -4.36
C TRP A 134 -3.39 19.69 -5.84
N HIS A 135 -3.63 18.71 -6.71
CA HIS A 135 -3.62 18.93 -8.16
C HIS A 135 -4.74 19.87 -8.60
N GLU A 136 -5.94 19.72 -8.03
CA GLU A 136 -7.08 20.61 -8.29
C GLU A 136 -6.79 22.04 -7.82
N ILE A 137 -6.30 22.21 -6.59
CA ILE A 137 -5.92 23.52 -6.05
C ILE A 137 -4.85 24.21 -6.91
N GLU A 138 -3.80 23.48 -7.32
CA GLU A 138 -2.76 24.07 -8.18
C GLU A 138 -3.34 24.54 -9.52
N ARG A 139 -4.22 23.73 -10.13
CA ARG A 139 -4.90 24.08 -11.37
C ARG A 139 -5.75 25.34 -11.21
N ASP A 140 -6.51 25.44 -10.12
CA ASP A 140 -7.35 26.60 -9.83
C ASP A 140 -6.51 27.87 -9.58
N VAL A 141 -5.41 27.75 -8.82
CA VAL A 141 -4.47 28.84 -8.58
C VAL A 141 -3.86 29.34 -9.89
N ARG A 142 -3.42 28.44 -10.77
CA ARG A 142 -2.92 28.80 -12.11
C ARG A 142 -3.98 29.52 -12.94
N ARG A 143 -5.21 28.99 -12.97
CA ARG A 143 -6.33 29.60 -13.69
C ARG A 143 -6.59 31.04 -13.21
N ILE A 144 -6.73 31.23 -11.89
CA ILE A 144 -7.00 32.54 -11.27
C ILE A 144 -5.86 33.53 -11.57
N THR A 145 -4.61 33.06 -11.48
CA THR A 145 -3.42 33.88 -11.75
C THR A 145 -3.39 34.32 -13.21
N ASN A 146 -3.67 33.42 -14.16
CA ASN A 146 -3.74 33.76 -15.58
C ASN A 146 -4.83 34.78 -15.88
N THR A 147 -6.05 34.59 -15.36
CA THR A 147 -7.14 35.57 -15.53
C THR A 147 -6.80 36.94 -14.95
N HIS A 148 -6.01 37.00 -13.87
CA HIS A 148 -5.57 38.27 -13.30
C HIS A 148 -4.54 38.96 -14.21
N PHE A 149 -3.61 38.21 -14.80
CA PHE A 149 -2.66 38.76 -15.76
C PHE A 149 -3.35 39.23 -17.05
N GLU A 150 -4.33 38.49 -17.55
CA GLU A 150 -5.14 38.88 -18.71
C GLU A 150 -5.89 40.19 -18.45
N ALA A 151 -6.58 40.29 -17.29
CA ALA A 151 -7.28 41.52 -16.91
C ALA A 151 -6.33 42.71 -16.73
N ALA A 152 -5.15 42.49 -16.15
CA ALA A 152 -4.14 43.55 -15.99
C ALA A 152 -3.61 44.03 -17.35
N ALA A 153 -3.37 43.11 -18.29
CA ALA A 153 -2.93 43.44 -19.64
C ALA A 153 -4.01 44.18 -20.45
N GLU A 154 -5.29 43.85 -20.26
CA GLU A 154 -6.42 44.57 -20.87
C GLU A 154 -6.47 46.03 -20.36
N ILE A 155 -6.32 46.23 -19.05
CA ILE A 155 -6.28 47.59 -18.45
C ILE A 155 -5.07 48.38 -18.97
N GLU A 156 -3.88 47.78 -19.03
CA GLU A 156 -2.68 48.44 -19.53
C GLU A 156 -2.83 48.84 -21.01
N ALA A 157 -3.43 47.97 -21.84
CA ALA A 157 -3.74 48.28 -23.22
C ALA A 157 -4.74 49.44 -23.37
N ASP A 158 -5.79 49.48 -22.52
CA ASP A 158 -6.76 50.57 -22.50
C ASP A 158 -6.12 51.91 -22.07
N ASP A 159 -5.26 51.89 -21.06
CA ASP A 159 -4.51 53.07 -20.59
C ASP A 159 -3.58 53.60 -21.69
N GLU A 160 -2.88 52.74 -22.42
CA GLU A 160 -2.04 53.12 -23.56
C GLU A 160 -2.85 53.81 -24.67
N VAL A 161 -4.07 53.32 -24.95
CA VAL A 161 -4.97 53.91 -25.96
C VAL A 161 -5.43 55.30 -25.52
N LEU A 162 -5.77 55.48 -24.24
CA LEU A 162 -6.16 56.78 -23.69
C LEU A 162 -5.00 57.78 -23.72
N LEU A 163 -3.79 57.36 -23.38
CA LEU A 163 -2.58 58.20 -23.45
C LEU A 163 -2.26 58.65 -24.88
N ARG A 164 -2.45 57.79 -25.89
CA ARG A 164 -2.27 58.17 -27.31
C ARG A 164 -3.32 59.17 -27.79
N ARG A 165 -4.58 59.05 -27.36
CA ARG A 165 -5.66 59.97 -27.76
C ARG A 165 -5.62 61.29 -27.00
N GLY A 166 -5.07 61.32 -25.79
CA GLY A 166 -4.95 62.51 -24.94
C GLY A 166 -3.76 63.44 -25.27
N ARG A 167 -2.95 63.15 -26.29
CA ARG A 167 -1.87 64.04 -26.74
C ARG A 167 -2.43 65.06 -27.76
N PRO A 168 -2.75 66.31 -27.38
CA PRO A 168 -3.04 67.34 -28.38
C PRO A 168 -1.77 67.53 -29.20
N GLY A 169 -1.92 67.55 -30.52
CA GLY A 169 -0.82 67.79 -31.43
C GLY A 169 -0.07 69.06 -31.02
N GLN A 170 1.19 68.90 -30.62
CA GLN A 170 2.20 69.94 -30.73
C GLN A 170 2.42 70.18 -32.23
N MET A 171 1.46 70.86 -32.86
CA MET A 171 1.67 71.55 -34.13
C MET A 171 2.50 72.77 -33.77
N GLY A 172 3.78 72.73 -34.12
CA GLY A 172 4.66 73.88 -34.05
C GLY A 172 4.11 75.01 -34.91
N SER A 173 3.93 76.16 -34.29
CA SER A 173 3.82 77.44 -34.99
C SER A 173 4.99 78.30 -34.52
N GLU A 174 6.03 78.40 -35.34
CA GLU A 174 7.06 79.45 -35.26
C GLU A 174 6.43 80.81 -35.56
N PRO A 175 6.74 81.87 -34.80
CA PRO A 175 6.39 83.23 -35.20
C PRO A 175 7.56 83.87 -35.96
N THR A 176 7.24 84.44 -37.13
CA THR A 176 8.04 85.47 -37.84
C THR A 176 8.04 86.79 -37.09
#